data_AF-A0A5B0S4L9-F1
#
_entry.id   AF-A0A5B0S4L9-F1
#
_cell.length_a   1.000
_cell.length_b   1.000
_cell.length_c   1.000
_cell.angle_alpha   90.00
_cell.angle_beta   90.00
_cell.angle_gamma   90.00
#
_symmetry.space_group_name_H-M   'P 1'
#
loop_
_entity.id
_entity.type
_entity.pdbx_description
1 polymer ?
#
loop_
_entity_poly.entity_id
_entity_poly.type
_entity_poly.pdbx_seq_one_letter_code
_entity_poly.pdbx_strand_id
1 'polypeptide(L)'
;MSKVADKFHGIFEDPLCNSDSEKQADGTLVKVPLKWRSQNLSALAARIDQLTIRRKQEENRKMFGPGQLLESRRQTSMANLQSDRKERVPRGLPKDFYDEQFFDGLGNQAQFEMCSQLPLGLSDLCLALDKKHTHSHMPDDSVRNLKSM
;
A
#
# COMPACT_ATOMS: atom_id res chain seq x y z
N MET A 1 17.23 -8.07 -9.88
CA MET A 1 15.85 -7.69 -9.52
C MET A 1 14.98 -8.94 -9.54
N SER A 2 14.41 -9.37 -8.40
CA SER A 2 13.43 -10.46 -8.43
C SER A 2 12.14 -9.92 -9.04
N LYS A 3 11.73 -10.53 -10.16
CA LYS A 3 10.49 -10.20 -10.88
C LYS A 3 9.30 -10.50 -9.95
N VAL A 4 8.38 -9.54 -9.83
CA VAL A 4 7.08 -9.78 -9.17
C VAL A 4 6.32 -10.80 -10.02
N ALA A 5 5.61 -11.73 -9.40
CA ALA A 5 4.83 -12.72 -10.14
C ALA A 5 3.71 -12.03 -10.92
N ASP A 6 3.46 -12.48 -12.16
CA ASP A 6 2.52 -11.81 -13.07
C ASP A 6 1.09 -11.74 -12.52
N LYS A 7 0.70 -12.67 -11.62
CA LYS A 7 -0.59 -12.65 -10.92
C LYS A 7 -0.84 -11.41 -10.05
N PHE A 8 0.21 -10.67 -9.72
CA PHE A 8 0.14 -9.42 -8.96
C PHE A 8 0.17 -8.18 -9.86
N HIS A 9 0.31 -8.37 -11.18
CA HIS A 9 0.10 -7.27 -12.12
C HIS A 9 -1.40 -6.94 -12.12
N GLY A 10 -1.73 -5.66 -11.99
CA GLY A 10 -3.12 -5.20 -12.01
C GLY A 10 -3.80 -5.00 -10.64
N ILE A 11 -3.15 -5.28 -9.51
CA ILE A 11 -3.72 -5.06 -8.15
C ILE A 11 -4.26 -3.62 -7.97
N PHE A 12 -3.63 -2.65 -8.64
CA PHE A 12 -3.99 -1.22 -8.58
C PHE A 12 -4.47 -0.66 -9.92
N GLU A 13 -4.94 -1.51 -10.85
CA GLU A 13 -5.56 -1.03 -12.09
C GLU A 13 -6.95 -0.42 -11.85
N ASP A 14 -7.69 -0.92 -10.86
CA ASP A 14 -8.95 -0.30 -10.43
C ASP A 14 -8.66 1.02 -9.70
N PRO A 15 -9.19 2.17 -10.18
CA PRO A 15 -9.02 3.48 -9.55
C PRO A 15 -9.54 3.59 -8.10
N LEU A 16 -10.34 2.63 -7.63
CA LEU A 16 -10.80 2.56 -6.24
C LEU A 16 -9.73 1.91 -5.33
N CYS A 17 -8.81 1.12 -5.88
CA CYS A 17 -7.70 0.53 -5.14
C CYS A 17 -6.61 1.55 -4.78
N ASN A 18 -6.58 2.73 -5.40
CA ASN A 18 -5.66 3.84 -5.11
C ASN A 18 -6.36 5.13 -4.61
N SER A 19 -7.69 5.21 -4.63
CA SER A 19 -8.45 6.39 -4.20
C SER A 19 -8.70 6.43 -2.67
N ASP A 20 -7.64 6.52 -1.87
CA ASP A 20 -7.73 6.62 -0.40
C ASP A 20 -7.37 8.01 0.14
N SER A 21 -7.60 9.05 -0.64
CA SER A 21 -7.22 10.43 -0.32
C SER A 21 -8.41 11.37 -0.34
N GLU A 22 -8.52 12.25 0.66
CA GLU A 22 -9.54 13.30 0.74
C GLU A 22 -8.90 14.66 0.97
N LYS A 23 -9.49 15.71 0.37
CA LYS A 23 -9.11 17.09 0.58
C LYS A 23 -10.07 17.73 1.58
N GLN A 24 -9.56 18.17 2.72
CA GLN A 24 -10.31 18.90 3.73
C GLN A 24 -10.62 20.33 3.28
N ALA A 25 -11.51 21.02 4.01
CA ALA A 25 -11.95 22.37 3.69
C ALA A 25 -10.83 23.42 3.71
N ASP A 26 -9.82 23.22 4.57
CA ASP A 26 -8.60 24.03 4.65
C ASP A 26 -7.60 23.73 3.52
N GLY A 27 -7.90 22.75 2.65
CA GLY A 27 -7.06 22.31 1.56
C GLY A 27 -6.05 21.22 1.92
N THR A 28 -6.03 20.77 3.18
CA THR A 28 -5.18 19.67 3.66
C THR A 28 -5.58 18.36 2.98
N LEU A 29 -4.58 17.62 2.49
CA LEU A 29 -4.80 16.28 1.93
C LEU A 29 -4.55 15.25 3.01
N VAL A 30 -5.53 14.38 3.24
CA VAL A 30 -5.44 13.29 4.22
C VAL A 30 -5.65 11.94 3.57
N LYS A 31 -4.94 10.93 4.07
CA LYS A 31 -5.21 9.52 3.74
C LYS A 31 -6.39 9.04 4.60
N VAL A 32 -7.45 8.57 3.93
CA VAL A 32 -8.69 8.11 4.56
C VAL A 32 -8.65 6.58 4.69
N PRO A 33 -8.90 6.03 5.89
CA PRO A 33 -9.08 4.59 6.05
C PRO A 33 -10.25 4.10 5.19
N LEU A 34 -10.02 3.07 4.37
CA LEU A 34 -11.09 2.43 3.60
C LEU A 34 -11.56 1.19 4.34
N LYS A 35 -12.84 1.16 4.76
CA LYS A 35 -13.36 0.09 5.64
C LYS A 35 -13.42 -1.26 4.93
N TRP A 36 -13.65 -1.24 3.62
CA TRP A 36 -13.68 -2.48 2.84
C TRP A 36 -12.30 -3.06 2.59
N ARG A 37 -11.23 -2.29 2.73
CA ARG A 37 -9.90 -2.68 2.26
C ARG A 37 -9.18 -3.51 3.31
N SER A 38 -8.69 -4.69 2.93
CA SER A 38 -7.95 -5.55 3.84
C SER A 38 -6.67 -4.88 4.36
N GLN A 39 -6.21 -5.32 5.54
CA GLN A 39 -4.98 -4.84 6.14
C GLN A 39 -3.77 -5.10 5.23
N ASN A 40 -3.73 -6.25 4.55
CA ASN A 40 -2.65 -6.60 3.63
C ASN A 40 -2.62 -5.67 2.41
N LEU A 41 -3.77 -5.37 1.81
CA LEU A 41 -3.84 -4.44 0.68
C LEU A 41 -3.47 -3.01 1.09
N SER A 42 -3.89 -2.59 2.29
CA SER A 42 -3.50 -1.31 2.87
C SER A 42 -1.99 -1.20 3.10
N ALA A 43 -1.36 -2.26 3.62
CA ALA A 43 0.08 -2.34 3.80
C ALA A 43 0.84 -2.29 2.47
N LEU A 44 0.35 -2.99 1.44
CA LEU A 44 0.91 -2.95 0.09
C LEU A 44 0.86 -1.54 -0.51
N ALA A 45 -0.29 -0.87 -0.42
CA ALA A 45 -0.45 0.50 -0.90
C ALA A 45 0.54 1.46 -0.20
N ALA A 46 0.67 1.36 1.13
CA ALA A 46 1.65 2.16 1.88
C ALA A 46 3.10 1.85 1.46
N ARG A 47 3.42 0.60 1.14
CA ARG A 47 4.76 0.22 0.70
C ARG A 47 5.08 0.77 -0.70
N ILE A 48 4.11 0.77 -1.60
CA ILE A 48 4.24 1.35 -2.94
C ILE A 48 4.43 2.87 -2.86
N ASP A 49 3.69 3.55 -1.98
CA ASP A 49 3.88 4.98 -1.70
C ASP A 49 5.35 5.25 -1.33
N GLN A 50 5.91 4.48 -0.38
CA GLN A 50 7.30 4.61 0.06
C GLN A 50 8.32 4.34 -1.06
N LEU A 51 8.11 3.28 -1.84
CA LEU A 51 8.98 2.93 -2.97
C LEU A 51 8.98 4.04 -4.03
N THR A 52 7.82 4.61 -4.32
CA THR A 52 7.66 5.71 -5.28
C THR A 52 8.41 6.96 -4.80
N ILE A 53 8.25 7.32 -3.52
CA ILE A 53 8.97 8.45 -2.91
C ILE A 53 10.48 8.24 -3.00
N ARG A 54 11.00 7.07 -2.56
CA ARG A 54 12.43 6.75 -2.60
C ARG A 54 12.99 6.82 -4.00
N ARG A 55 12.32 6.16 -4.95
CA ARG A 55 12.72 6.17 -6.37
C ARG A 55 12.80 7.60 -6.90
N LYS A 56 11.82 8.45 -6.59
CA LYS A 56 11.83 9.85 -7.05
C LYS A 56 12.91 10.69 -6.40
N GLN A 57 13.23 10.45 -5.13
CA GLN A 57 14.35 11.08 -4.45
C GLN A 57 15.70 10.69 -5.06
N GLU A 58 15.88 9.40 -5.36
CA GLU A 58 17.09 8.86 -5.99
C GLU A 58 17.28 9.35 -7.43
N GLU A 59 16.20 9.40 -8.23
CA GLU A 59 16.21 9.88 -9.62
C GLU A 59 16.58 11.38 -9.71
N ASN A 60 16.14 12.21 -8.77
CA ASN A 60 16.22 13.68 -8.88
C ASN A 60 17.27 14.34 -7.98
N ARG A 61 18.20 13.55 -7.39
CA ARG A 61 19.38 13.94 -6.58
C ARG A 61 19.48 15.44 -6.20
N LYS A 62 18.60 15.90 -5.29
CA LYS A 62 18.51 17.23 -4.61
C LYS A 62 17.37 18.17 -5.02
N MET A 63 16.68 17.99 -6.16
CA MET A 63 15.60 18.90 -6.59
C MET A 63 14.19 18.42 -6.22
N PHE A 64 14.07 17.21 -5.68
CA PHE A 64 12.79 16.60 -5.36
C PHE A 64 12.29 17.03 -3.97
N GLY A 65 11.33 17.96 -3.95
CA GLY A 65 10.70 18.46 -2.73
C GLY A 65 9.48 17.61 -2.30
N PRO A 66 9.12 17.61 -1.00
CA PRO A 66 8.01 16.82 -0.47
C PRO A 66 6.63 17.22 -1.03
N GLY A 67 6.51 18.37 -1.68
CA GLY A 67 5.27 18.82 -2.33
C GLY A 67 5.04 18.26 -3.75
N GLN A 68 5.98 17.49 -4.31
CA GLN A 68 5.90 17.06 -5.71
C GLN A 68 5.17 15.73 -5.92
N LEU A 69 5.00 14.93 -4.86
CA LEU A 69 4.23 13.68 -4.91
C LEU A 69 3.01 13.76 -4.01
N LEU A 70 1.90 13.17 -4.46
CA LEU A 70 0.69 13.08 -3.66
C LEU A 70 0.95 12.31 -2.37
N GLU A 71 1.71 11.21 -2.48
CA GLU A 71 2.10 10.31 -1.39
C GLU A 71 2.85 11.05 -0.27
N SER A 72 3.66 12.05 -0.64
CA SER A 72 4.41 12.89 0.31
C SER A 72 3.59 14.03 0.91
N ARG A 73 2.52 14.45 0.22
CA ARG A 73 1.64 15.55 0.66
C ARG A 73 0.53 15.09 1.59
N ARG A 74 0.12 13.83 1.53
CA ARG A 74 -0.97 13.30 2.35
C ARG A 74 -0.52 13.13 3.79
N GLN A 75 -1.27 13.71 4.72
CA GLN A 75 -1.14 13.41 6.14
C GLN A 75 -1.89 12.11 6.45
N THR A 76 -1.33 11.29 7.34
CA THR A 76 -2.06 10.15 7.90
C THR A 76 -3.15 10.71 8.81
N SER A 77 -4.43 10.49 8.46
CA SER A 77 -5.52 10.92 9.33
C SER A 77 -5.45 10.16 10.66
N MET A 78 -5.26 10.87 11.78
CA MET A 78 -5.34 10.30 13.13
C MET A 78 -6.79 10.21 13.63
N ALA A 79 -7.72 10.89 12.96
CA ALA A 79 -9.12 10.93 13.35
C ALA A 79 -9.97 10.10 12.39
N ASN A 80 -11.02 9.48 12.93
CA ASN A 80 -12.17 8.91 12.22
C ASN A 80 -12.96 10.02 11.49
N LEU A 81 -12.29 10.81 10.66
CA LEU A 81 -12.88 11.77 9.75
C LEU A 81 -13.27 11.02 8.49
N GLN A 82 -14.22 10.09 8.61
CA GLN A 82 -15.08 9.85 7.46
C GLN A 82 -16.28 10.74 7.66
N SER A 83 -16.31 11.82 6.87
CA SER A 83 -17.57 12.45 6.52
C SER A 83 -18.49 11.38 5.90
N ASP A 84 -19.79 11.62 5.95
CA ASP A 84 -20.93 10.75 5.60
C ASP A 84 -20.97 10.29 4.11
N ARG A 85 -19.80 10.10 3.51
CA ARG A 85 -19.60 9.74 2.13
C ARG A 85 -19.82 8.25 1.99
N LYS A 86 -20.77 7.87 1.12
CA LYS A 86 -20.92 6.49 0.66
C LYS A 86 -19.61 6.04 0.04
N GLU A 87 -18.86 5.24 0.78
CA GLU A 87 -17.61 4.63 0.33
C GLU A 87 -17.91 3.75 -0.89
N ARG A 88 -17.18 3.99 -1.98
CA ARG A 88 -17.29 3.17 -3.18
C ARG A 88 -16.44 1.94 -2.99
N VAL A 89 -17.05 0.77 -3.12
CA VAL A 89 -16.36 -0.50 -2.96
C VAL A 89 -16.20 -1.16 -4.34
N PRO A 90 -14.96 -1.44 -4.77
CA PRO A 90 -14.72 -2.16 -6.02
C PRO A 90 -15.25 -3.59 -5.95
N ARG A 91 -15.79 -4.07 -7.07
CA ARG A 91 -16.37 -5.40 -7.22
C ARG A 91 -15.51 -6.27 -8.14
N GLY A 92 -15.64 -7.58 -8.00
CA GLY A 92 -14.91 -8.55 -8.80
C GLY A 92 -13.43 -8.66 -8.44
N LEU A 93 -13.06 -8.22 -7.24
CA LEU A 93 -11.70 -8.37 -6.73
C LEU A 93 -11.53 -9.72 -6.00
N PRO A 94 -10.28 -10.18 -5.83
CA PRO A 94 -9.97 -11.32 -4.99
C PRO A 94 -10.44 -11.15 -3.54
N LYS A 95 -10.84 -12.24 -2.89
CA LYS A 95 -11.35 -12.22 -1.51
C LYS A 95 -10.40 -11.53 -0.52
N ASP A 96 -9.09 -11.72 -0.67
CA ASP A 96 -8.06 -11.17 0.22
C ASP A 96 -7.82 -9.66 0.06
N PHE A 97 -8.56 -8.99 -0.83
CA PHE A 97 -8.59 -7.52 -0.94
C PHE A 97 -9.60 -6.91 0.04
N TYR A 98 -10.57 -7.69 0.49
CA TYR A 98 -11.61 -7.23 1.38
C TYR A 98 -11.24 -7.45 2.84
N ASP A 99 -11.56 -6.50 3.69
CA ASP A 99 -11.52 -6.68 5.14
C ASP A 99 -12.52 -7.76 5.57
N GLU A 100 -12.11 -8.62 6.50
CA GLU A 100 -12.91 -9.77 6.93
C GLU A 100 -14.21 -9.35 7.59
N GLN A 101 -14.17 -8.35 8.50
CA GLN A 101 -15.36 -7.89 9.21
C GLN A 101 -16.32 -7.18 8.26
N PHE A 102 -15.77 -6.38 7.35
CA PHE A 102 -16.58 -5.76 6.29
C PHE A 102 -17.26 -6.81 5.42
N PHE A 103 -16.51 -7.81 4.94
CA PHE A 103 -17.01 -8.81 4.01
C PHE A 103 -18.04 -9.74 4.66
N ASP A 104 -17.78 -10.20 5.88
CA ASP A 104 -18.70 -11.05 6.63
C ASP A 104 -19.98 -10.32 7.04
N GLY A 105 -19.91 -9.00 7.20
CA GLY A 105 -21.07 -8.14 7.42
C GLY A 105 -22.00 -8.00 6.20
N LEU A 106 -21.57 -8.44 5.01
CA LEU A 106 -22.39 -8.45 3.80
C LEU A 106 -23.33 -9.66 3.77
N GLY A 107 -24.54 -9.48 3.24
CA GLY A 107 -25.41 -10.62 2.94
C GLY A 107 -24.85 -11.49 1.80
N ASN A 108 -25.24 -12.77 1.77
CA ASN A 108 -24.73 -13.78 0.82
C ASN A 108 -24.73 -13.30 -0.66
N GLN A 109 -25.79 -12.62 -1.08
CA GLN A 109 -25.90 -12.08 -2.45
C GLN A 109 -24.83 -11.02 -2.72
N ALA A 110 -24.60 -10.11 -1.77
CA ALA A 110 -23.58 -9.08 -1.89
C ALA A 110 -22.17 -9.69 -1.87
N GLN A 111 -21.90 -10.68 -1.01
CA GLN A 111 -20.60 -11.38 -1.03
C GLN A 111 -20.31 -12.01 -2.38
N PHE A 112 -21.31 -12.66 -2.99
CA PHE A 112 -21.19 -13.29 -4.30
C PHE A 112 -20.93 -12.28 -5.42
N GLU A 113 -21.59 -11.12 -5.38
CA GLU A 113 -21.38 -10.05 -6.37
C GLU A 113 -20.04 -9.33 -6.21
N MET A 114 -19.47 -9.35 -5.00
CA MET A 114 -18.24 -8.65 -4.67
C MET A 114 -17.01 -9.48 -5.02
N CYS A 115 -17.03 -10.79 -4.74
CA CYS A 115 -15.89 -11.67 -4.91
C CYS A 115 -16.12 -12.68 -6.05
N SER A 116 -15.47 -12.46 -7.19
CA SER A 116 -15.48 -13.42 -8.31
C SER A 116 -14.14 -14.14 -8.51
N GLN A 117 -13.09 -13.75 -7.77
CA GLN A 117 -11.73 -14.24 -7.97
C GLN A 117 -11.18 -14.95 -6.73
N LEU A 118 -10.34 -15.96 -6.97
CA LEU A 118 -9.60 -16.65 -5.91
C LEU A 118 -8.62 -15.69 -5.22
N PRO A 119 -8.32 -15.89 -3.92
CA PRO A 119 -7.32 -15.11 -3.21
C PRO A 119 -5.98 -15.06 -3.97
N LEU A 120 -5.38 -13.88 -4.10
CA LEU A 120 -4.10 -13.73 -4.79
C LEU A 120 -2.89 -14.08 -3.92
N GLY A 121 -3.07 -14.09 -2.60
CA GLY A 121 -2.01 -14.30 -1.62
C GLY A 121 -1.29 -12.99 -1.30
N LEU A 122 -2.04 -11.93 -0.98
CA LEU A 122 -1.46 -10.62 -0.64
C LEU A 122 -0.54 -10.68 0.58
N SER A 123 -0.81 -11.56 1.56
CA SER A 123 0.05 -11.79 2.72
C SER A 123 1.45 -12.25 2.32
N ASP A 124 1.55 -13.20 1.41
CA ASP A 124 2.84 -13.71 0.91
C ASP A 124 3.61 -12.61 0.16
N LEU A 125 2.89 -11.76 -0.58
CA LEU A 125 3.49 -10.62 -1.27
C LEU A 125 4.05 -9.60 -0.27
N CYS A 126 3.30 -9.25 0.78
CA CYS A 126 3.79 -8.38 1.86
C CYS A 126 5.09 -8.93 2.47
N LEU A 127 5.08 -10.21 2.87
CA LEU A 127 6.24 -10.88 3.46
C LEU A 127 7.45 -10.91 2.51
N ALA A 128 7.23 -11.15 1.22
CA ALA A 128 8.29 -11.15 0.22
C ALA A 128 8.91 -9.76 0.01
N LEU A 129 8.12 -8.70 0.13
CA LEU A 129 8.61 -7.32 0.06
C LEU A 129 9.38 -6.92 1.32
N ASP A 130 8.99 -7.42 2.49
CA ASP A 130 9.70 -7.17 3.76
C ASP A 130 11.07 -7.84 3.81
N LYS A 131 11.16 -9.11 3.43
CA LYS A 131 12.43 -9.87 3.40
C LYS A 131 13.49 -9.27 2.48
N LYS A 132 13.09 -8.56 1.43
CA LYS A 132 14.02 -7.86 0.51
C LYS A 132 14.63 -6.61 1.13
N HIS A 133 13.98 -6.02 2.12
CA HIS A 133 14.43 -4.78 2.76
C HIS A 133 15.50 -5.04 3.82
N THR A 134 15.38 -6.16 4.53
CA THR A 134 16.34 -6.56 5.58
C THR A 134 17.68 -7.03 5.01
N HIS A 135 17.69 -7.64 3.82
CA HIS A 135 18.93 -8.07 3.16
C HIS A 135 19.73 -6.94 2.48
N SER A 136 19.17 -5.73 2.38
CA SER A 136 19.84 -4.55 1.81
C SER A 136 20.56 -3.69 2.86
N HIS A 137 20.48 -4.03 4.14
CA HIS A 137 21.03 -3.24 5.25
C HIS A 137 21.92 -4.08 6.17
N MET A 138 22.97 -4.67 5.60
CA MET A 138 24.18 -5.02 6.35
C MET A 138 25.29 -4.08 5.88
N PRO A 139 25.86 -3.22 6.75
CA PRO A 139 27.11 -2.55 6.44
C PRO A 139 28.20 -3.62 6.38
N ASP A 140 28.88 -3.70 5.24
CA ASP A 140 30.10 -4.46 5.06
C ASP A 140 31.24 -3.73 5.79
N ASP A 141 31.28 -3.85 7.11
CA ASP A 141 32.39 -3.40 7.96
C ASP A 141 32.69 -4.48 8.99
N SER A 142 33.18 -5.63 8.50
CA SER A 142 33.83 -6.62 9.37
C SER A 142 34.87 -7.46 8.65
N VAL A 143 35.77 -6.85 7.89
CA VAL A 143 37.08 -7.48 7.64
C VAL A 143 38.19 -6.45 7.44
N ARG A 144 38.88 -6.08 8.53
CA ARG A 144 40.35 -5.94 8.65
C ARG A 144 40.73 -4.91 9.73
N ASN A 145 40.90 -5.38 10.96
CA ASN A 145 42.03 -4.93 11.75
C ASN A 145 42.49 -6.03 12.70
N LEU A 146 43.21 -7.00 12.16
CA LEU A 146 44.05 -7.90 12.94
C LEU A 146 45.30 -8.23 12.13
N LYS A 147 46.27 -7.31 12.13
CA LYS A 147 47.69 -7.67 12.04
C LYS A 147 48.45 -6.77 13.01
N SER A 148 48.59 -7.31 14.22
CA SER A 148 49.70 -7.06 15.11
C SER A 148 51.00 -7.34 14.37
N MET A 149 51.92 -6.37 14.36
CA MET A 149 53.37 -6.49 14.56
C MET A 149 53.98 -5.09 14.59
#